data_AF-A0A7C1TQT9-F1
#
_entry.id   AF-A0A7C1TQT9-F1
#
_cell.length_a   1.000
_cell.length_b   1.000
_cell.length_c   1.000
_cell.angle_alpha   90.00
_cell.angle_beta   90.00
_cell.angle_gamma   90.00
#
_symmetry.space_group_name_H-M   'P 1'
#
loop_
_entity.id
_entity.type
_entity.pdbx_description
1 polymer ?
#
loop_
_entity_poly.entity_id
_entity_poly.type
_entity_poly.pdbx_seq_one_letter_code
_entity_poly.pdbx_strand_id
1 'polypeptide(L)' 'MKKLGYIGLGKMGKNMVLRLIEHGWEITAYDPRT' A
#
# COMPACT_ATOMS: atom_id res chain seq x y z
N MET A 1 -7.85 -6.24 -13.43
CA MET A 1 -7.32 -6.21 -12.05
C MET A 1 -6.17 -5.22 -12.02
N LYS A 2 -6.19 -4.20 -11.14
CA LYS A 2 -5.15 -3.16 -11.09
C LYS A 2 -4.11 -3.52 -10.03
N LYS A 3 -2.82 -3.44 -10.37
CA LYS A 3 -1.70 -3.78 -9.50
C LYS A 3 -0.82 -2.57 -9.23
N LEU A 4 -0.32 -2.41 -8.01
CA LEU A 4 0.56 -1.31 -7.64
C LEU A 4 1.64 -1.77 -6.64
N GLY A 5 2.89 -1.37 -6.90
CA GLY A 5 3.97 -1.45 -5.92
C GLY A 5 4.03 -0.19 -5.05
N TYR A 6 4.17 -0.35 -3.74
CA TYR A 6 4.18 0.75 -2.78
C TYR A 6 5.43 0.68 -1.87
N ILE A 7 6.19 1.77 -1.76
CA ILE A 7 7.38 1.84 -0.89
C ILE A 7 7.12 2.85 0.23
N GLY A 8 7.27 2.39 1.48
CA GLY A 8 7.11 3.18 2.69
C GLY A 8 5.71 3.06 3.30
N LEU A 9 5.62 2.44 4.47
CA LEU A 9 4.40 2.21 5.27
C LEU A 9 4.41 3.01 6.58
N GLY A 10 4.94 4.23 6.54
CA GLY A 10 4.77 5.20 7.62
C GLY A 10 3.29 5.56 7.85
N LYS A 11 3.01 6.48 8.79
CA LYS A 11 1.64 6.88 9.17
C LYS A 11 0.74 7.22 7.97
N MET A 12 1.28 7.89 6.94
CA MET A 12 0.52 8.19 5.72
C MET A 12 0.45 7.01 4.74
N GLY A 13 1.58 6.35 4.48
CA GLY A 13 1.67 5.27 3.49
C GLY A 13 0.76 4.10 3.82
N LYS A 14 0.70 3.71 5.10
CA LYS A 14 -0.21 2.65 5.58
C LYS A 14 -1.68 2.98 5.30
N ASN A 15 -2.11 4.20 5.64
CA ASN A 15 -3.50 4.62 5.40
C ASN A 15 -3.85 4.68 3.91
N MET A 16 -2.89 5.05 3.05
CA MET A 16 -3.10 5.04 1.61
C MET A 16 -3.25 3.62 1.06
N VAL A 17 -2.37 2.70 1.45
CA VAL A 17 -2.44 1.30 1.02
C VAL A 17 -3.76 0.65 1.44
N LEU A 18 -4.21 0.88 2.67
CA LEU A 18 -5.50 0.38 3.14
C LEU A 18 -6.67 0.88 2.29
N ARG A 19 -6.73 2.18 1.98
CA ARG A 19 -7.75 2.74 1.10
C ARG A 19 -7.71 2.14 -0.31
N LEU A 20 -6.52 1.90 -0.86
CA LEU A 20 -6.38 1.29 -2.19
C LEU A 20 -6.90 -0.15 -2.20
N ILE A 21 -6.61 -0.92 -1.14
CA ILE A 21 -7.14 -2.28 -0.98
C ILE A 21 -8.67 -2.26 -0.88
N GLU A 22 -9.25 -1.33 -0.11
CA GLU A 22 -10.72 -1.14 -0.03
C GLU A 22 -11.36 -0.85 -1.40
N HIS A 23 -10.62 -0.22 -2.31
CA HIS A 23 -11.06 0.09 -3.68
C HIS A 23 -10.69 -1.00 -4.70
N GLY A 24 -10.31 -2.20 -4.25
CA GLY A 24 -10.06 -3.36 -5.10
C GLY A 24 -8.73 -3.34 -5.84
N TRP A 25 -7.75 -2.60 -5.35
CA TRP A 25 -6.38 -2.68 -5.85
C TRP A 25 -5.61 -3.83 -5.21
N GLU A 26 -4.84 -4.55 -6.02
CA GLU A 26 -3.85 -5.50 -5.54
C GLU A 26 -2.52 -4.77 -5.29
N ILE A 27 -2.10 -4.70 -4.03
CA ILE A 27 -0.93 -3.93 -3.61
C ILE A 27 0.18 -4.86 -3.11
N THR A 28 1.39 -4.67 -3.63
CA THR A 28 2.63 -5.19 -3.02
C THR A 28 3.34 -4.03 -2.34
N ALA A 29 3.46 -4.07 -1.02
CA ALA A 29 4.10 -3.00 -0.25
C ALA A 29 5.44 -3.45 0.36
N TYR A 30 6.40 -2.53 0.44
CA TYR A 30 7.70 -2.71 1.09
C TYR A 30 8.01 -1.51 2.00
N ASP A 31 8.40 -1.74 3.24
CA ASP A 31 8.97 -0.72 4.12
C ASP A 31 10.26 -1.25 4.72
N PRO A 32 11.41 -0.57 4.59
CA PRO A 32 12.68 -1.06 5.13
C PRO A 32 12.72 -1.12 6.67
N ARG A 33 11.72 -0.60 7.37
CA ARG A 33 11.66 -0.57 8.84
C ARG A 33 10.85 -1.71 9.47
N THR A 34 10.14 -2.51 8.66
CA THR A 34 9.25 -3.60 9.12
C THR A 34 9.32 -4.77 8.16
#